data_AF-A0A7X8LQH5-F1
#
_entry.id   AF-A0A7X8LQH5-F1
#
_cell.length_a   1.000
_cell.length_b   1.000
_cell.length_c   1.000
_cell.angle_alpha   90.00
_cell.angle_beta   90.00
_cell.angle_gamma   90.00
#
_symmetry.space_group_name_H-M   'P 1'
#
loop_
_entity.id
_entity.type
_entity.pdbx_description
1 polymer ?
#
loop_
_entity_poly.entity_id
_entity_poly.type
_entity_poly.pdbx_seq_one_letter_code
_entity_poly.pdbx_strand_id
1 'polypeptide(L)'
;MNIKKTTPLILSALALFLSASLGWAGPKLTPSASAANVAAPELTAAPVGPQIQLPQPKRAWTIMMFDNAKNNLAYPMFMDVNEMEAAGSSPDMNVVVELGL
;
A
#
# COMPACT_ATOMS: atom_id res chain seq x y z
N MET A 1 27.80 74.94 -6.60
CA MET A 1 26.37 74.89 -6.98
C MET A 1 26.27 73.88 -8.12
N ASN A 2 25.72 72.68 -8.01
CA ASN A 2 24.50 72.25 -7.33
C ASN A 2 24.64 70.77 -6.90
N ILE A 3 24.21 70.48 -5.68
CA ILE A 3 24.25 69.16 -5.04
C ILE A 3 22.83 68.59 -5.14
N LYS A 4 22.67 67.37 -5.64
CA LYS A 4 21.49 66.56 -5.31
C LYS A 4 21.94 65.18 -4.84
N LYS A 5 21.66 64.96 -3.56
CA LYS A 5 21.90 63.77 -2.76
C LYS A 5 20.84 62.72 -3.08
N THR A 6 21.22 61.45 -3.19
CA THR A 6 20.41 60.29 -2.76
C THR A 6 21.31 59.05 -2.61
N THR A 7 21.69 58.72 -1.37
CA THR A 7 22.06 57.36 -0.91
C THR A 7 20.75 56.65 -0.48
N PRO A 8 20.62 55.30 -0.45
CA PRO A 8 21.40 54.41 0.42
C PRO A 8 21.79 53.05 -0.23
N LEU A 9 22.94 52.46 0.13
CA LEU A 9 23.10 51.28 1.00
C LEU A 9 22.66 49.95 0.33
N ILE A 10 23.39 48.86 0.67
CA ILE A 10 23.13 47.45 0.33
C ILE A 10 23.72 47.10 -1.05
N LEU A 11 24.67 46.18 -1.25
CA LEU A 11 24.81 44.85 -0.68
C LEU A 11 26.27 44.37 -0.88
N SER A 12 26.97 44.13 0.22
CA SER A 12 28.12 43.23 0.25
C SER A 12 27.61 41.80 0.07
N ALA A 13 27.75 41.21 -1.12
CA ALA A 13 27.73 39.75 -1.33
C ALA A 13 28.02 39.41 -2.81
N LEU A 14 29.30 39.40 -3.22
CA LEU A 14 29.71 38.77 -4.50
C LEU A 14 30.97 37.91 -4.32
N ALA A 15 31.04 37.19 -3.21
CA ALA A 15 32.14 36.26 -2.93
C ALA A 15 31.57 34.90 -2.51
N LEU A 16 30.86 34.20 -3.40
CA LEU A 16 30.51 32.78 -3.27
C LEU A 16 30.10 32.23 -4.65
N PHE A 17 31.05 32.07 -5.57
CA PHE A 17 30.87 31.25 -6.78
C PHE A 17 32.14 30.45 -7.07
N LEU A 18 32.61 29.69 -6.07
CA LEU A 18 33.60 28.65 -6.27
C LEU A 18 33.04 27.34 -5.71
N SER A 19 32.13 26.72 -6.46
CA SER A 19 31.71 25.35 -6.24
C SER A 19 32.20 24.49 -7.41
N ALA A 20 33.03 23.52 -7.04
CA ALA A 20 33.81 22.64 -7.90
C ALA A 20 32.95 21.86 -8.90
N SER A 21 33.40 21.80 -10.16
CA SER A 21 33.03 20.71 -11.06
C SER A 21 33.77 19.45 -10.62
N LEU A 22 33.22 18.78 -9.59
CA LEU A 22 33.59 17.41 -9.25
C LEU A 22 33.13 16.52 -10.41
N GLY A 23 34.08 16.09 -11.25
CA GLY A 23 33.83 15.10 -12.29
C GLY A 23 33.41 13.78 -11.66
N TRP A 24 32.11 13.48 -11.69
CA TRP A 24 31.61 12.17 -11.31
C TRP A 24 31.84 11.20 -12.46
N ALA A 25 32.93 10.42 -12.39
CA ALA A 25 33.02 9.18 -13.15
C ALA A 25 32.11 8.16 -12.46
N GLY A 26 30.85 8.08 -12.90
CA GLY A 26 29.89 7.11 -12.38
C GLY A 26 30.41 5.67 -12.41
N PRO A 27 29.80 4.75 -11.62
CA PRO A 27 30.22 3.37 -11.58
C PRO A 27 30.13 2.75 -12.98
N LYS A 28 31.25 2.21 -13.49
CA LYS A 28 31.27 1.46 -14.74
C LYS A 28 30.54 0.13 -14.50
N LEU A 29 29.32 0.01 -15.02
CA LEU A 29 28.56 -1.23 -15.01
C LEU A 29 29.22 -2.23 -15.98
N THR A 30 30.07 -3.12 -15.45
CA THR A 30 30.51 -4.31 -16.19
C THR A 30 29.43 -5.38 -16.07
N PRO A 31 28.82 -5.87 -17.16
CA PRO A 31 27.87 -6.95 -17.07
C PRO A 31 28.63 -8.26 -16.87
N SER A 32 28.80 -8.68 -15.61
CA SER A 32 29.16 -10.05 -15.27
C SER A 32 27.94 -10.73 -14.67
N ALA A 33 26.95 -11.02 -15.51
CA ALA A 33 25.87 -11.91 -15.13
C ALA A 33 26.35 -13.36 -15.31
N SER A 34 26.94 -13.93 -14.27
CA SER A 34 26.86 -15.38 -14.10
C SER A 34 25.40 -15.67 -13.75
N ALA A 35 24.70 -16.39 -14.62
CA ALA A 35 23.34 -16.84 -14.33
C ALA A 35 23.42 -17.86 -13.19
N ALA A 36 23.45 -17.39 -11.96
CA ALA A 36 23.16 -18.21 -10.81
C ALA A 36 21.74 -18.74 -11.00
N ASN A 37 21.60 -20.07 -11.09
CA ASN A 37 20.33 -20.75 -11.15
C ASN A 37 19.64 -20.58 -9.78
N VAL A 38 18.91 -19.47 -9.60
CA VAL A 38 18.13 -19.21 -8.40
C VAL A 38 16.91 -20.13 -8.46
N ALA A 39 16.91 -21.16 -7.63
CA ALA A 39 15.74 -22.01 -7.46
C ALA A 39 14.55 -21.16 -6.99
N ALA A 40 13.40 -21.31 -7.65
CA ALA A 40 12.17 -20.66 -7.23
C ALA A 40 11.83 -21.10 -5.80
N PRO A 41 11.37 -20.19 -4.93
CA PRO A 41 10.96 -20.56 -3.58
C PRO A 41 9.85 -21.61 -3.66
N GLU A 42 9.98 -22.70 -2.91
CA GLU A 42 8.89 -23.66 -2.75
C GLU A 42 7.68 -22.93 -2.16
N LEU A 43 6.54 -22.98 -2.87
CA LEU A 43 5.27 -22.57 -2.32
C LEU A 43 4.91 -23.57 -1.20
N THR A 44 5.20 -23.22 0.05
CA THR A 44 4.59 -23.91 1.19
C THR A 44 3.09 -23.70 1.12
N ALA A 45 2.33 -24.80 1.06
CA ALA A 45 0.88 -24.75 1.06
C ALA A 45 0.37 -23.92 2.25
N ALA A 46 -0.51 -22.97 1.99
CA ALA A 46 -1.16 -22.21 3.05
C ALA A 46 -1.89 -23.17 4.00
N PRO A 47 -1.92 -22.90 5.32
CA PRO A 47 -2.68 -23.71 6.25
C PRO A 47 -4.13 -23.78 5.78
N VAL A 48 -4.66 -25.00 5.66
CA VAL A 48 -6.05 -25.23 5.28
C VAL A 48 -6.94 -24.60 6.36
N GLY A 49 -7.62 -23.51 6.01
CA GLY A 49 -8.55 -22.84 6.92
C GLY A 49 -9.71 -23.76 7.33
N PRO A 50 -10.44 -23.43 8.42
CA PRO A 50 -11.60 -24.18 8.85
C PRO A 50 -12.57 -24.41 7.69
N GLN A 51 -12.85 -25.67 7.39
CA GLN A 51 -13.79 -26.02 6.33
C GLN A 51 -15.22 -25.88 6.85
N ILE A 52 -16.09 -25.17 6.12
CA ILE A 52 -17.51 -25.06 6.47
C ILE A 52 -18.18 -26.43 6.28
N GLN A 53 -18.57 -27.08 7.38
CA GLN A 53 -19.43 -28.28 7.33
C GLN A 53 -20.90 -27.88 7.17
N LEU A 54 -21.58 -28.44 6.16
CA LEU A 54 -23.03 -28.25 6.00
C LEU A 54 -23.80 -29.52 6.41
N PRO A 55 -25.01 -29.38 7.02
CA PRO A 55 -25.67 -28.12 7.34
C PRO A 55 -25.05 -27.43 8.57
N GLN A 56 -25.06 -26.10 8.59
CA GLN A 56 -24.70 -25.33 9.78
C GLN A 56 -25.72 -25.57 10.90
N PRO A 57 -25.29 -25.59 12.18
CA PRO A 57 -26.19 -25.75 13.30
C PRO A 57 -27.21 -24.60 13.36
N LYS A 58 -28.45 -24.91 13.78
CA LYS A 58 -29.45 -23.89 14.08
C LYS A 58 -29.02 -23.11 15.31
N ARG A 59 -28.98 -21.78 15.18
CA ARG A 59 -28.63 -20.85 16.27
C ARG A 59 -29.80 -19.92 16.58
N ALA A 60 -29.65 -19.09 17.62
CA ALA A 60 -30.69 -18.15 18.03
C ALA A 60 -30.95 -17.09 16.94
N TRP A 61 -29.89 -16.67 16.24
CA TRP A 61 -29.98 -15.68 15.16
C TRP A 61 -29.27 -16.14 13.89
N THR A 62 -29.79 -15.71 12.74
CA THR A 62 -29.09 -15.75 11.46
C THR A 62 -29.11 -14.35 10.87
N ILE A 63 -27.93 -13.78 10.67
CA ILE A 63 -27.73 -12.49 10.01
C ILE A 63 -27.37 -12.78 8.56
N MET A 64 -28.17 -12.23 7.64
CA MET A 64 -27.87 -12.22 6.21
C MET A 64 -27.40 -10.81 5.83
N MET A 65 -26.17 -10.69 5.40
CA MET A 65 -25.66 -9.49 4.75
C MET A 65 -25.67 -9.69 3.24
N PHE A 66 -26.39 -8.82 2.55
CA PHE A 66 -26.38 -8.76 1.10
C PHE A 66 -25.73 -7.45 0.70
N ASP A 67 -24.60 -7.52 -0.01
CA ASP A 67 -23.93 -6.35 -0.55
C ASP A 67 -23.80 -6.47 -2.07
N ASN A 68 -24.24 -5.45 -2.79
CA ASN A 68 -24.21 -5.39 -4.26
C ASN A 68 -23.31 -4.24 -4.69
N ALA A 69 -22.02 -4.50 -4.68
CA ALA A 69 -20.99 -3.50 -4.93
C ALA A 69 -20.56 -3.42 -6.40
N LYS A 70 -21.51 -3.51 -7.35
CA LYS A 70 -21.29 -3.36 -8.81
C LYS A 70 -21.02 -1.92 -9.22
N ASN A 71 -20.08 -1.28 -8.54
CA ASN A 71 -19.66 0.10 -8.70
C ASN A 71 -18.27 0.29 -8.05
N ASN A 72 -17.89 1.53 -7.71
CA ASN A 72 -16.63 1.85 -7.06
C ASN A 72 -16.54 1.44 -5.57
N LEU A 73 -17.54 0.75 -5.01
CA LEU A 73 -17.55 0.24 -3.64
C LEU A 73 -17.10 -1.23 -3.51
N ALA A 74 -16.74 -1.90 -4.61
CA ALA A 74 -16.28 -3.29 -4.57
C ALA A 74 -15.09 -3.49 -3.61
N TYR A 75 -14.13 -2.56 -3.61
CA TYR A 75 -12.99 -2.63 -2.70
C TYR A 75 -13.39 -2.47 -1.22
N PRO A 76 -14.15 -1.41 -0.83
CA PRO A 76 -14.74 -1.33 0.51
C PRO A 76 -15.52 -2.57 0.95
N MET A 77 -16.36 -3.13 0.08
CA MET A 77 -17.11 -4.36 0.38
C MET A 77 -16.17 -5.51 0.78
N PHE A 78 -15.05 -5.71 0.09
CA PHE A 78 -14.09 -6.73 0.49
C PHE A 78 -13.43 -6.44 1.85
N MET A 79 -13.17 -5.18 2.16
CA MET A 79 -12.62 -4.79 3.46
C MET A 79 -13.63 -5.10 4.58
N ASP A 80 -14.89 -4.73 4.40
CA ASP A 80 -15.96 -5.02 5.36
C ASP A 80 -16.13 -6.53 5.57
N VAL A 81 -16.08 -7.33 4.49
CA VAL A 81 -16.15 -8.79 4.57
C VAL A 81 -14.96 -9.39 5.31
N ASN A 82 -13.74 -8.87 5.14
CA ASN A 82 -12.58 -9.34 5.90
C ASN A 82 -12.74 -9.06 7.40
N GLU A 83 -13.32 -7.91 7.77
CA GLU A 83 -13.64 -7.61 9.16
C GLU A 83 -14.73 -8.56 9.70
N MET A 84 -15.75 -8.85 8.90
CA MET A 84 -16.78 -9.84 9.25
C MET A 84 -16.24 -11.26 9.34
N GLU A 85 -15.29 -11.65 8.50
CA GLU A 85 -14.61 -12.94 8.57
C GLU A 85 -13.81 -13.06 9.86
N ALA A 86 -13.08 -12.01 10.24
CA ALA A 86 -12.32 -11.95 11.48
C ALA A 86 -13.22 -12.04 12.72
N ALA A 87 -14.40 -11.42 12.71
CA ALA A 87 -15.40 -11.57 13.76
C ALA A 87 -16.05 -12.96 13.75
N GLY A 88 -16.33 -13.49 12.55
CA GLY A 88 -16.88 -14.80 12.30
C GLY A 88 -18.30 -14.99 12.83
N SER A 89 -18.73 -16.24 12.82
CA SER A 89 -19.98 -16.65 13.47
C SER A 89 -19.73 -17.08 14.93
N SER A 90 -20.74 -16.95 15.80
CA SER A 90 -20.64 -17.31 17.22
C SER A 90 -21.56 -18.48 17.58
N PRO A 91 -21.50 -19.05 18.80
CA PRO A 91 -22.43 -20.10 19.25
C PRO A 91 -23.91 -19.70 19.15
N ASP A 92 -24.22 -18.41 19.25
CA ASP A 92 -25.59 -17.90 19.28
C ASP A 92 -26.07 -17.33 17.93
N MET A 93 -25.15 -17.04 17.00
CA MET A 93 -25.49 -16.44 15.71
C MET A 93 -24.75 -17.05 14.52
N ASN A 94 -25.45 -17.24 13.41
CA ASN A 94 -24.88 -17.52 12.10
C ASN A 94 -24.77 -16.21 11.31
N VAL A 95 -23.65 -15.99 10.63
CA VAL A 95 -23.47 -14.87 9.69
C VAL A 95 -23.32 -15.45 8.29
N VAL A 96 -24.14 -14.99 7.36
CA VAL A 96 -24.10 -15.35 5.95
C VAL A 96 -23.95 -14.08 5.13
N VAL A 97 -23.01 -14.10 4.18
CA VAL A 97 -22.74 -12.97 3.31
C VAL A 97 -22.94 -13.39 1.86
N GLU A 98 -23.75 -12.64 1.13
CA GLU A 98 -23.88 -12.72 -0.33
C GLU A 98 -23.27 -11.47 -0.96
N LEU A 99 -22.29 -11.67 -1.85
CA LEU A 99 -21.63 -10.60 -2.58
C LEU A 99 -22.12 -10.58 -4.02
N GLY A 100 -22.83 -9.52 -4.38
CA GLY A 100 -23.21 -9.20 -5.75
C GLY A 100 -22.02 -8.63 -6.52
N LEU A 101 -21.18 -9.52 -7.05
CA LEU A 101 -20.06 -9.19 -7.95
C LEU A 101 -20.53 -8.85 -9.38
#